data_AF-A0A9Q0W3S7-F1
#
_entry.id   AF-A0A9Q0W3S7-F1
#
_cell.length_a   1.000
_cell.length_b   1.000
_cell.length_c   1.000
_cell.angle_alpha   90.00
_cell.angle_beta   90.00
_cell.angle_gamma   90.00
#
_symmetry.space_group_name_H-M   'P 1'
#
loop_
_entity.id
_entity.type
_entity.pdbx_description
1 polymer ?
#
loop_
_entity_poly.entity_id
_entity_poly.type
_entity_poly.pdbx_seq_one_letter_code
_entity_poly.pdbx_strand_id
1 'polypeptide(L)'
;MQDMVIGSGNEISPKVIAVKDALRSLNSLEIKLKAPKEELLQTCVANSLTWAEKEPSLECDQSFIPSLAERVSFAAFQPITRSTPSETLKLQQQKLRAMDLKDTLQRLDNSLDSVNENISMVAAKTCYSIIRDAVSVGGD
;
A
#
# COMPACT_ATOMS: atom_id res chain seq x y z
N MET A 1 17.09 -28.26 26.77
CA MET A 1 16.17 -27.13 27.01
C MET A 1 16.00 -26.45 25.66
N GLN A 2 14.93 -26.82 24.93
CA GLN A 2 14.57 -26.21 23.65
C GLN A 2 13.42 -25.26 23.96
N ASP A 3 13.68 -23.96 23.98
CA ASP A 3 12.61 -22.97 23.98
C ASP A 3 12.03 -22.91 22.56
N MET A 4 10.82 -23.46 22.43
CA MET A 4 10.00 -23.38 21.24
C MET A 4 9.56 -21.92 21.01
N VAL A 5 10.24 -21.22 20.11
CA VAL A 5 9.68 -20.04 19.44
C VAL A 5 8.76 -20.54 18.32
N ILE A 6 7.56 -20.99 18.68
CA ILE A 6 6.48 -21.33 17.74
C ILE A 6 5.35 -20.35 18.00
N GLY A 7 5.38 -19.20 17.31
CA GLY A 7 4.31 -18.20 17.41
C GLY A 7 4.33 -17.20 16.25
N SER A 8 5.50 -16.72 15.86
CA SER A 8 5.60 -15.65 14.84
C SER A 8 5.45 -16.12 13.39
N GLY A 9 5.91 -17.33 13.05
CA GLY A 9 5.91 -17.80 11.66
C GLY A 9 4.51 -18.03 11.07
N ASN A 10 3.53 -18.41 11.91
CA ASN A 10 2.18 -18.74 11.44
C ASN A 10 1.30 -17.50 11.23
N GLU A 11 1.57 -16.39 11.93
CA GLU A 11 0.78 -15.15 11.84
C GLU A 11 1.22 -14.22 10.72
N ILE A 12 2.50 -14.25 10.34
CA ILE A 12 3.06 -13.37 9.30
C ILE A 12 2.43 -13.65 7.92
N SER A 13 2.25 -14.92 7.57
CA SER A 13 1.73 -15.31 6.24
C SER A 13 0.31 -14.76 5.97
N PRO A 14 -0.68 -14.95 6.87
CA PRO A 14 -1.99 -14.32 6.75
C PRO A 14 -1.93 -12.79 6.59
N LYS A 15 -1.06 -12.09 7.35
CA LYS A 15 -0.94 -10.64 7.25
C LYS A 15 -0.33 -10.17 5.95
N VAL A 16 0.67 -10.90 5.44
CA VAL A 16 1.25 -10.64 4.12
C VAL A 16 0.17 -10.74 3.04
N ILE A 17 -0.67 -11.78 3.08
CA ILE A 17 -1.78 -11.95 2.13
C ILE A 17 -2.77 -10.78 2.25
N ALA A 18 -3.19 -10.44 3.47
CA ALA A 18 -4.14 -9.36 3.72
C ALA A 18 -3.64 -8.00 3.19
N VAL A 19 -2.38 -7.64 3.44
CA VAL A 19 -1.77 -6.40 2.93
C VAL A 19 -1.75 -6.40 1.40
N LYS A 20 -1.35 -7.51 0.77
CA LYS A 20 -1.30 -7.61 -0.69
C LYS A 20 -2.68 -7.44 -1.32
N ASP A 21 -3.70 -8.07 -0.77
CA ASP A 21 -5.06 -7.98 -1.30
C ASP A 21 -5.68 -6.59 -1.08
N ALA A 22 -5.37 -5.94 0.05
CA ALA A 22 -5.73 -4.55 0.27
C ALA A 22 -5.04 -3.62 -0.74
N LEU A 23 -3.75 -3.82 -1.05
CA LEU A 23 -3.02 -3.02 -2.05
C LEU A 23 -3.59 -3.19 -3.46
N ARG A 24 -4.00 -4.41 -3.83
CA ARG A 24 -4.67 -4.68 -5.11
C ARG A 24 -6.02 -3.96 -5.19
N SER A 25 -6.78 -3.99 -4.09
CA SER A 25 -8.04 -3.25 -3.95
C SER A 25 -7.85 -1.75 -4.11
N LEU A 26 -6.84 -1.19 -3.44
CA LEU A 26 -6.48 0.23 -3.54
C LEU A 26 -6.08 0.60 -4.97
N ASN A 27 -5.22 -0.19 -5.61
CA ASN A 27 -4.81 0.05 -7.00
C ASN A 27 -6.01 0.07 -7.96
N SER A 28 -6.97 -0.85 -7.80
CA SER A 28 -8.19 -0.87 -8.60
C SER A 28 -9.00 0.43 -8.45
N LEU A 29 -9.11 0.95 -7.22
CA LEU A 29 -9.78 2.23 -6.96
C LEU A 29 -9.03 3.42 -7.55
N GLU A 30 -7.70 3.45 -7.44
CA GLU A 30 -6.89 4.51 -8.05
C GLU A 30 -7.02 4.53 -9.59
N ILE A 31 -7.02 3.36 -10.23
CA ILE A 31 -7.26 3.25 -11.68
C ILE A 31 -8.63 3.84 -12.05
N LYS A 32 -9.68 3.54 -11.28
CA LYS A 32 -11.02 4.12 -11.51
C LYS A 32 -11.04 5.64 -11.35
N LEU A 33 -10.25 6.20 -10.42
CA LEU A 33 -10.14 7.64 -10.24
C LEU A 33 -9.39 8.33 -11.41
N LYS A 34 -8.47 7.62 -12.06
CA LYS A 34 -7.68 8.09 -13.21
C LYS A 34 -8.39 7.94 -14.55
N ALA A 35 -9.11 6.84 -14.77
CA ALA A 35 -9.68 6.46 -16.06
C ALA A 35 -10.54 7.54 -16.75
N PRO A 36 -11.37 8.33 -16.03
CA PRO A 36 -12.15 9.41 -16.65
C PRO A 36 -11.31 10.56 -17.23
N LYS A 37 -10.00 10.62 -16.96
CA LYS A 37 -9.12 11.73 -17.34
C LYS A 37 -8.03 11.36 -18.35
N GLU A 38 -8.10 10.17 -18.97
CA GLU A 38 -7.08 9.67 -19.90
C GLU A 38 -5.64 9.65 -19.29
N GLU A 39 -5.54 9.65 -17.96
CA GLU A 39 -4.26 9.58 -17.24
C GLU A 39 -3.67 8.15 -17.35
N LEU A 40 -2.33 8.04 -17.29
CA LEU A 40 -1.66 6.72 -17.25
C LEU A 40 -2.16 5.90 -16.06
N LEU A 41 -2.68 4.70 -16.34
CA LEU A 41 -3.27 3.79 -15.34
C LEU A 41 -2.24 3.17 -14.39
N GLN A 42 -0.94 3.38 -14.63
CA GLN A 42 0.10 2.95 -13.70
C GLN A 42 0.01 3.73 -12.39
N THR A 43 0.04 3.04 -11.26
CA THR A 43 -0.01 3.63 -9.91
C THR A 43 1.27 3.31 -9.15
N CYS A 44 1.64 4.18 -8.20
CA CYS A 44 2.77 3.92 -7.31
C CYS A 44 2.53 2.66 -6.46
N VAL A 45 1.27 2.40 -6.08
CA VAL A 45 0.86 1.19 -5.35
C VAL A 45 1.15 -0.08 -6.15
N ALA A 46 0.76 -0.13 -7.43
CA ALA A 46 1.03 -1.28 -8.29
C ALA A 46 2.53 -1.53 -8.48
N ASN A 47 3.30 -0.46 -8.71
CA ASN A 47 4.75 -0.55 -8.87
C ASN A 47 5.43 -1.06 -7.60
N SER A 48 5.02 -0.55 -6.43
CA SER A 48 5.58 -0.96 -5.15
C SER A 48 5.21 -2.40 -4.78
N LEU A 49 3.99 -2.84 -5.05
CA LEU A 49 3.59 -4.23 -4.82
C LEU A 49 4.38 -5.18 -5.74
N THR A 50 4.52 -4.81 -7.02
CA THR A 50 5.33 -5.59 -7.98
C THR A 50 6.79 -5.71 -7.52
N TRP A 51 7.37 -4.62 -7.00
CA TRP A 51 8.71 -4.64 -6.41
C TRP A 51 8.77 -5.54 -5.17
N ALA A 52 7.77 -5.48 -4.29
CA ALA A 52 7.74 -6.28 -3.07
C ALA A 52 7.54 -7.78 -3.33
N GLU A 53 6.90 -8.16 -4.43
CA GLU A 53 6.72 -9.56 -4.82
C GLU A 53 7.95 -10.14 -5.54
N LYS A 54 8.65 -9.34 -6.34
CA LYS A 54 9.82 -9.79 -7.11
C LYS A 54 11.02 -10.01 -6.21
N GLU A 55 11.49 -11.24 -6.07
CA GLU A 55 12.73 -11.50 -5.35
C GLU A 55 13.91 -10.75 -6.00
N PRO A 56 14.69 -9.95 -5.24
CA PRO A 56 15.84 -9.25 -5.79
C PRO A 56 16.89 -10.26 -6.25
N SER A 57 17.17 -10.34 -7.55
CA SER A 57 18.30 -11.09 -8.09
C SER A 57 19.56 -10.25 -7.97
N LEU A 58 20.15 -10.22 -6.77
CA LEU A 58 21.38 -9.49 -6.48
C LEU A 58 22.53 -10.48 -6.28
N GLU A 59 23.72 -10.14 -6.77
CA GLU A 59 24.97 -10.84 -6.43
C GLU A 59 25.40 -10.46 -5.01
N CYS A 60 24.58 -10.80 -4.02
CA CYS A 60 24.88 -10.59 -2.61
C CYS A 60 24.48 -11.80 -1.77
N ASP A 61 24.98 -11.83 -0.53
CA ASP A 61 24.56 -12.82 0.44
C ASP A 61 23.05 -12.69 0.71
N GLN A 62 22.35 -13.83 0.70
CA GLN A 62 20.89 -13.90 0.86
C GLN A 62 20.42 -13.31 2.20
N SER A 63 21.28 -13.26 3.22
CA SER A 63 21.00 -12.61 4.50
C SER A 63 20.84 -11.09 4.42
N PHE A 64 21.36 -10.44 3.35
CA PHE A 64 21.12 -9.02 3.09
C PHE A 64 19.84 -8.75 2.29
N ILE A 65 19.22 -9.80 1.74
CA ILE A 65 17.99 -9.67 0.96
C ILE A 65 16.82 -9.69 1.94
N PRO A 66 16.02 -8.60 2.03
CA PRO A 66 14.87 -8.58 2.93
C PRO A 66 13.87 -9.66 2.54
N SER A 67 13.31 -10.32 3.56
CA SER A 67 12.27 -11.32 3.39
C SER A 67 11.04 -10.74 2.68
N LEU A 68 10.21 -11.60 2.08
CA LEU A 68 8.95 -11.18 1.46
C LEU A 68 8.09 -10.36 2.42
N ALA A 69 8.00 -10.79 3.68
CA ALA A 69 7.22 -10.10 4.72
C ALA A 69 7.75 -8.69 4.97
N GLU A 70 9.06 -8.52 5.05
CA GLU A 70 9.69 -7.20 5.21
C GLU A 70 9.41 -6.32 3.99
N ARG A 71 9.57 -6.83 2.77
CA ARG A 71 9.31 -6.04 1.55
C ARG A 71 7.84 -5.63 1.45
N VAL A 72 6.91 -6.54 1.72
CA VAL A 72 5.47 -6.26 1.72
C VAL A 72 5.08 -5.27 2.81
N SER A 73 5.72 -5.34 3.98
CA SER A 73 5.45 -4.40 5.08
C SER A 73 5.73 -2.93 4.74
N PHE A 74 6.56 -2.65 3.73
CA PHE A 74 6.81 -1.29 3.23
C PHE A 74 5.98 -0.91 2.00
N ALA A 75 5.34 -1.87 1.34
CA ALA A 75 4.69 -1.65 0.05
C ALA A 75 3.48 -0.71 0.11
N ALA A 76 2.89 -0.51 1.29
CA ALA A 76 1.75 0.38 1.50
C ALA A 76 2.09 1.86 1.58
N PHE A 77 3.33 2.21 1.90
CA PHE A 77 3.72 3.61 2.10
C PHE A 77 4.05 4.26 0.76
N GLN A 78 3.06 4.34 -0.13
CA GLN A 78 3.19 4.96 -1.44
C GLN A 78 2.31 6.20 -1.57
N PRO A 79 2.74 7.20 -2.37
CA PRO A 79 1.87 8.30 -2.75
C PRO A 79 0.64 7.78 -3.48
N ILE A 80 -0.50 8.42 -3.21
CA ILE A 80 -1.76 8.12 -3.89
C ILE A 80 -2.06 9.20 -4.91
N THR A 81 -2.75 8.80 -5.96
CA THR A 81 -3.26 9.69 -6.99
C THR A 81 -4.04 10.86 -6.39
N ARG A 82 -3.68 12.09 -6.78
CA ARG A 82 -4.28 13.34 -6.27
C ARG A 82 -4.16 13.47 -4.73
N SER A 83 -2.96 13.18 -4.22
CA SER A 83 -2.63 13.46 -2.82
C SER A 83 -2.57 14.98 -2.55
N THR A 84 -3.12 15.41 -1.43
CA THR A 84 -2.96 16.78 -0.93
C THR A 84 -1.60 16.97 -0.24
N PRO A 85 -1.16 18.22 0.00
CA PRO A 85 0.07 18.46 0.76
C PRO A 85 0.05 17.83 2.17
N SER A 86 -1.10 17.90 2.85
CA SER A 86 -1.26 17.30 4.19
C SER A 86 -1.18 15.77 4.14
N GLU A 87 -1.79 15.14 3.14
CA GLU A 87 -1.70 13.68 2.93
C GLU A 87 -0.27 13.25 2.62
N THR A 88 0.46 14.04 1.83
CA THR A 88 1.87 13.80 1.51
C THR A 88 2.75 13.88 2.76
N LEU A 89 2.53 14.89 3.63
CA LEU A 89 3.24 15.01 4.89
C LEU A 89 2.94 13.84 5.83
N LYS A 90 1.66 13.44 5.95
CA LYS A 90 1.26 12.26 6.74
C LYS A 90 2.00 11.00 6.26
N LEU A 91 2.06 10.79 4.95
CA LEU A 91 2.77 9.67 4.35
C LEU A 91 4.27 9.70 4.69
N GLN A 92 4.93 10.85 4.60
CA GLN A 92 6.35 10.97 4.95
C GLN A 92 6.60 10.60 6.41
N GLN A 93 5.72 11.02 7.32
CA GLN A 93 5.82 10.65 8.73
C GLN A 93 5.58 9.15 8.96
N GLN A 94 4.61 8.55 8.25
CA GLN A 94 4.38 7.11 8.29
C GLN A 94 5.61 6.32 7.81
N LYS A 95 6.27 6.76 6.73
CA LYS A 95 7.52 6.17 6.24
C LYS A 95 8.63 6.20 7.29
N LEU A 96 8.85 7.35 7.93
CA LEU A 96 9.86 7.49 8.98
C LEU A 96 9.58 6.52 10.15
N ARG A 97 8.33 6.45 10.61
CA ARG A 97 7.91 5.51 11.66
C ARG A 97 8.12 4.05 11.25
N ALA A 98 7.79 3.70 10.00
CA ALA A 98 7.97 2.35 9.49
C ALA A 98 9.45 1.95 9.38
N MET A 99 10.34 2.89 9.05
CA MET A 99 11.79 2.65 8.99
C MET A 99 12.42 2.46 10.37
N ASP A 100 11.90 3.12 11.40
CA ASP A 100 12.38 2.96 12.78
C ASP A 100 11.89 1.66 13.43
N LEU A 101 10.78 1.11 12.93
CA LEU A 101 10.18 -0.10 13.47
C LEU A 101 10.90 -1.36 12.98
N LYS A 102 11.47 -2.13 13.91
CA LYS A 102 12.16 -3.41 13.60
C LYS A 102 11.21 -4.59 13.47
N ASP A 103 10.09 -4.59 14.18
CA ASP A 103 9.11 -5.66 14.15
C ASP A 103 8.31 -5.66 12.83
N THR A 104 8.57 -6.66 12.00
CA THR A 104 7.89 -6.84 10.70
C THR A 104 6.41 -7.13 10.84
N LEU A 105 5.98 -7.86 11.88
CA LEU A 105 4.56 -8.17 12.08
C LEU A 105 3.78 -6.90 12.42
N GLN A 106 4.30 -6.11 13.35
CA GLN A 106 3.72 -4.81 13.68
C GLN A 106 3.77 -3.84 12.48
N ARG A 107 4.82 -3.90 11.67
CA ARG A 107 4.89 -3.08 10.44
C ARG A 107 3.87 -3.51 9.39
N LEU A 108 3.56 -4.81 9.29
CA LEU A 108 2.47 -5.32 8.45
C LEU A 108 1.10 -4.84 8.94
N ASP A 109 0.87 -4.75 10.25
CA ASP A 109 -0.37 -4.16 10.80
C ASP A 109 -0.51 -2.69 10.44
N ASN A 110 0.53 -1.91 10.71
CA ASN A 110 0.54 -0.48 10.37
C ASN A 110 0.36 -0.25 8.87
N SER A 111 0.93 -1.13 8.04
CA SER A 111 0.78 -1.15 6.59
C SER A 111 -0.68 -1.39 6.22
N LEU A 112 -1.32 -2.43 6.77
CA LEU A 112 -2.72 -2.75 6.50
C LEU A 112 -3.68 -1.61 6.89
N ASP A 113 -3.48 -1.03 8.08
CA ASP A 113 -4.25 0.13 8.54
C ASP A 113 -4.11 1.30 7.58
N SER A 114 -2.88 1.61 7.18
CA SER A 114 -2.62 2.68 6.22
C SER A 114 -3.29 2.42 4.86
N VAL A 115 -3.32 1.18 4.36
CA VAL A 115 -4.00 0.85 3.10
C VAL A 115 -5.51 1.01 3.24
N ASN A 116 -6.10 0.58 4.35
CA ASN A 116 -7.54 0.69 4.59
C ASN A 116 -8.01 2.14 4.70
N GLU A 117 -7.25 2.99 5.39
CA GLU A 117 -7.48 4.44 5.40
C GLU A 117 -7.45 5.03 3.99
N ASN A 118 -6.44 4.62 3.21
CA ASN A 118 -6.23 5.07 1.85
C ASN A 118 -7.34 4.60 0.89
N ILE A 119 -7.83 3.37 1.03
CA ILE A 119 -9.00 2.86 0.29
C ILE A 119 -10.22 3.74 0.56
N SER A 120 -10.49 4.03 1.83
CA SER A 120 -11.63 4.86 2.23
C SER A 120 -11.54 6.27 1.63
N MET A 121 -10.34 6.86 1.66
CA MET A 121 -10.06 8.17 1.07
C MET A 121 -10.22 8.18 -0.45
N VAL A 122 -9.66 7.21 -1.17
CA VAL A 122 -9.77 7.14 -2.64
C VAL A 122 -11.20 6.86 -3.07
N ALA A 123 -11.94 6.02 -2.33
CA ALA A 123 -13.35 5.78 -2.57
C ALA A 123 -14.16 7.09 -2.45
N ALA A 124 -13.92 7.87 -1.39
CA ALA A 124 -14.55 9.18 -1.22
C ALA A 124 -14.21 10.15 -2.36
N LYS A 125 -12.93 10.25 -2.75
CA LYS A 125 -12.48 11.09 -3.88
C LYS A 125 -13.11 10.65 -5.21
N THR A 126 -13.27 9.35 -5.42
CA THR A 126 -13.92 8.80 -6.62
C THR A 126 -15.40 9.15 -6.64
N CYS A 127 -16.10 8.95 -5.52
CA CYS A 127 -17.52 9.30 -5.39
C CYS A 127 -17.75 10.80 -5.64
N TYR A 128 -16.93 11.67 -5.03
CA TYR A 128 -16.99 13.11 -5.26
C TYR A 128 -16.80 13.48 -6.74
N SER A 129 -15.82 12.85 -7.43
CA SER A 129 -15.61 13.08 -8.86
C SER A 129 -16.83 12.70 -9.69
N ILE A 130 -17.42 11.51 -9.43
CA ILE A 130 -18.61 11.03 -10.14
C ILE A 130 -19.80 11.98 -9.96
N ILE A 131 -20.06 12.41 -8.72
CA ILE A 131 -21.16 13.34 -8.43
C ILE A 131 -20.94 14.68 -9.14
N ARG A 132 -19.73 15.22 -9.06
CA ARG A 132 -19.37 16.48 -9.73
C ARG A 132 -19.59 16.38 -11.24
N ASP A 133 -19.14 15.28 -11.85
CA ASP A 133 -19.25 15.09 -13.30
C ASP A 133 -20.73 14.92 -13.73
N ALA A 134 -21.57 14.29 -12.90
CA ALA A 134 -23.01 14.17 -13.15
C ALA A 134 -23.76 15.53 -13.06
N VAL A 135 -23.39 16.39 -12.11
CA VAL A 135 -23.98 17.73 -11.96
C VAL A 135 -23.61 18.64 -13.14
N SER A 136 -22.40 18.51 -13.68
CA SER A 136 -21.97 19.29 -14.86
C SER A 136 -22.69 18.93 -16.15
N VAL A 137 -23.29 17.74 -16.27
CA VAL A 137 -23.99 17.27 -17.49
C VAL A 137 -25.49 17.61 -17.48
N GLY A 138 -26.07 17.95 -16.32
CA GLY A 138 -27.51 18.26 -16.19
C GLY A 138 -27.87 19.74 -16.31
N GLY A 139 -26.95 20.59 -16.80
CA GLY A 139 -27.08 22.06 -16.81
C GLY A 139 -27.37 22.70 -18.17
N ASP A 140 -27.61 21.92 -19.23
CA ASP A 140 -27.96 22.39 -20.58
C ASP A 140 -29.42 22.10 -20.95
#